data_AF-A0A351H5D3-F1
#
_entry.id   AF-A0A351H5D3-F1
#
_cell.length_a   1.000
_cell.length_b   1.000
_cell.length_c   1.000
_cell.angle_alpha   90.00
_cell.angle_beta   90.00
_cell.angle_gamma   90.00
#
_symmetry.space_group_name_H-M   'P 1'
#
loop_
_entity.id
_entity.type
_entity.pdbx_description
1 polymer ?
#
loop_
_entity_poly.entity_id
_entity_poly.type
_entity_poly.pdbx_seq_one_letter_code
_entity_poly.pdbx_strand_id
1 'polypeptide(L)'
;APPFCFLDEVDTALDDINVDRFADYMRRSDFSTQFICVTHRRGTMEAADMLYGVTMQEKGVTKLLELNVAELEKALLTKGA
;
A
#
# COMPACT_ATOMS: atom_id res chain seq x y z
N ALA A 1 16.46 -13.40 -4.48
CA ALA A 1 15.38 -12.55 -5.02
C ALA A 1 15.91 -11.13 -5.18
N PRO A 2 15.32 -10.27 -6.03
CA PRO A 2 15.71 -8.86 -6.07
C PRO A 2 15.44 -8.19 -4.70
N PRO A 3 16.24 -7.17 -4.32
CA PRO A 3 16.06 -6.50 -3.02
C PRO A 3 14.75 -5.70 -2.95
N PHE A 4 14.24 -5.22 -4.08
CA PHE A 4 12.96 -4.54 -4.17
C PHE A 4 12.30 -4.76 -5.54
N CYS A 5 10.99 -4.52 -5.61
CA CYS A 5 10.16 -4.56 -6.81
C CYS A 5 9.26 -3.32 -6.83
N PHE A 6 9.24 -2.62 -7.98
CA PHE A 6 8.40 -1.44 -8.20
C PHE A 6 7.28 -1.79 -9.17
N LEU A 7 6.03 -1.57 -8.77
CA LEU A 7 4.83 -1.92 -9.51
C LEU A 7 3.97 -0.68 -9.70
N ASP A 8 3.70 -0.30 -10.96
CA ASP A 8 2.92 0.88 -11.29
C ASP A 8 1.57 0.48 -11.89
N GLU A 9 0.50 0.70 -11.13
CA GLU A 9 -0.92 0.47 -11.49
C GLU A 9 -1.25 -0.93 -12.03
N VAL A 10 -0.45 -1.94 -11.67
CA VAL A 10 -0.56 -3.32 -12.17
C VAL A 10 -1.87 -4.01 -11.77
N ASP A 11 -2.49 -3.57 -10.69
CA ASP A 11 -3.73 -4.10 -10.14
C ASP A 11 -4.99 -3.48 -10.76
N THR A 12 -4.84 -2.49 -11.66
CA THR A 12 -5.96 -1.83 -12.36
C THR A 12 -6.73 -2.79 -13.28
N ALA A 13 -6.07 -3.83 -13.78
CA ALA A 13 -6.69 -4.85 -14.64
C ALA A 13 -7.39 -5.97 -13.85
N LEU A 14 -7.31 -5.97 -12.52
CA LEU A 14 -7.85 -7.01 -11.66
C LEU A 14 -9.25 -6.65 -11.14
N ASP A 15 -10.07 -7.68 -10.93
CA ASP A 15 -11.32 -7.56 -10.17
C ASP A 15 -11.06 -7.47 -8.65
N ASP A 16 -12.09 -7.15 -7.87
CA ASP A 16 -11.95 -6.93 -6.42
C ASP A 16 -11.38 -8.17 -5.69
N ILE A 17 -11.82 -9.37 -6.06
CA ILE A 17 -11.36 -10.62 -5.45
C ILE A 17 -9.88 -10.86 -5.73
N ASN A 18 -9.44 -10.57 -6.96
CA ASN A 18 -8.05 -10.77 -7.35
C ASN A 18 -7.13 -9.65 -6.84
N VAL A 19 -7.66 -8.45 -6.57
CA VAL A 19 -6.92 -7.39 -5.87
C VAL A 19 -6.60 -7.82 -4.44
N ASP A 20 -7.55 -8.38 -3.70
CA ASP A 20 -7.30 -8.86 -2.34
C ASP A 20 -6.25 -9.99 -2.32
N ARG A 21 -6.34 -10.93 -3.28
CA ARG A 21 -5.34 -12.01 -3.42
C ARG A 21 -3.96 -11.47 -3.78
N PHE A 22 -3.90 -10.45 -4.64
CA PHE A 22 -2.65 -9.79 -5.03
C PHE A 22 -2.02 -9.07 -3.83
N ALA A 23 -2.82 -8.34 -3.06
CA ALA A 23 -2.42 -7.65 -1.85
C ALA A 23 -1.88 -8.63 -0.79
N ASP A 24 -2.60 -9.73 -0.57
CA ASP A 24 -2.18 -10.82 0.32
C ASP A 24 -0.87 -11.47 -0.13
N TYR A 25 -0.65 -11.60 -1.44
CA TYR A 25 0.59 -12.15 -1.97
C TYR A 25 1.79 -11.25 -1.67
N MET A 26 1.63 -9.94 -1.86
CA MET A 26 2.68 -8.95 -1.58
C MET A 26 3.01 -8.85 -0.09
N ARG A 27 2.01 -9.02 0.79
CA ARG A 27 2.19 -8.96 2.25
C ARG A 27 2.90 -10.18 2.83
N ARG A 28 2.88 -11.33 2.15
CA ARG A 28 3.49 -12.56 2.67
C ARG A 28 5.01 -12.38 2.84
N SER A 29 5.45 -12.49 4.09
CA SER A 29 6.81 -12.21 4.59
C SER A 29 7.92 -13.12 4.06
N ASP A 30 7.57 -14.20 3.36
CA ASP A 30 8.55 -15.18 2.88
C ASP A 30 9.37 -14.64 1.70
N PHE A 31 8.92 -13.54 1.09
CA PHE A 31 9.69 -12.82 0.09
C PHE A 31 10.66 -11.87 0.78
N SER A 32 11.96 -12.14 0.67
CA SER A 32 13.03 -11.21 1.06
C SER A 32 13.11 -9.98 0.13
N THR A 33 11.97 -9.53 -0.40
CA THR A 33 11.83 -8.50 -1.45
C THR A 33 10.92 -7.41 -0.92
N GLN A 34 11.38 -6.16 -0.96
CA GLN A 34 10.53 -5.01 -0.66
C GLN A 34 9.63 -4.68 -1.85
N PHE A 35 8.32 -4.58 -1.64
CA PHE A 35 7.38 -4.15 -2.66
C PHE A 35 7.06 -2.66 -2.53
N ILE A 36 7.12 -1.94 -3.65
CA ILE A 36 6.68 -0.55 -3.77
C ILE A 36 5.63 -0.53 -4.87
N CYS A 37 4.38 -0.21 -4.52
CA CYS A 37 3.25 -0.23 -5.45
C CYS A 37 2.60 1.14 -5.54
N VAL A 38 2.38 1.61 -6.76
CA VAL A 38 1.53 2.76 -7.07
C VAL A 38 0.16 2.20 -7.47
N THR A 39 -0.87 2.59 -6.74
CA THR A 39 -2.23 2.06 -6.93
C THR A 39 -3.26 3.04 -6.41
N HIS A 40 -4.48 2.94 -6.94
CA HIS A 40 -5.68 3.60 -6.43
C HIS A 40 -6.71 2.57 -5.90
N ARG A 41 -6.36 1.29 -5.79
CA ARG A 41 -7.23 0.20 -5.35
C ARG A 41 -7.20 0.06 -3.82
N ARG A 42 -8.39 0.04 -3.20
CA ARG A 42 -8.52 -0.03 -1.73
C ARG A 42 -7.93 -1.30 -1.12
N GLY A 43 -8.22 -2.48 -1.69
CA GLY A 43 -7.69 -3.75 -1.15
C GLY A 43 -6.16 -3.77 -1.08
N THR A 44 -5.48 -3.23 -2.10
CA THR A 44 -4.01 -3.09 -2.08
C THR A 44 -3.53 -2.07 -1.05
N MET A 45 -4.22 -0.93 -0.91
CA MET A 45 -3.88 0.10 0.08
C MET A 45 -4.06 -0.39 1.53
N GLU A 46 -5.09 -1.21 1.79
CA GLU A 46 -5.40 -1.74 3.13
C GLU A 46 -4.37 -2.78 3.59
N ALA A 47 -3.77 -3.54 2.67
CA ALA A 47 -2.74 -4.52 3.01
C ALA A 47 -1.33 -3.95 3.18
N ALA A 48 -1.12 -2.66 2.88
CA ALA A 48 0.20 -2.04 2.89
C ALA A 48 0.65 -1.68 4.33
N ASP A 49 1.94 -1.84 4.63
CA ASP A 49 2.49 -1.40 5.91
C ASP A 49 2.56 0.13 6.03
N MET A 50 2.92 0.79 4.91
CA MET A 50 3.10 2.23 4.79
C MET A 50 2.38 2.75 3.55
N LEU A 51 1.63 3.85 3.70
CA LEU A 51 0.97 4.56 2.61
C LEU A 51 1.63 5.92 2.41
N TYR A 52 2.01 6.20 1.16
CA TYR A 52 2.56 7.48 0.74
C TYR A 52 1.56 8.18 -0.19
N GLY A 53 0.82 9.14 0.36
CA GLY A 53 -0.12 9.97 -0.39
C GLY A 53 0.61 11.07 -1.15
N VAL A 54 0.48 11.08 -2.47
CA VAL A 54 1.07 12.11 -3.33
C VAL A 54 -0.01 13.15 -3.65
N THR A 55 0.25 14.42 -3.33
CA THR A 55 -0.70 15.52 -3.56
C THR A 55 -0.03 16.68 -4.30
N MET A 56 -0.83 17.49 -5.01
CA MET A 56 -0.35 18.71 -5.68
C MET A 56 -1.15 19.90 -5.15
N GLN A 57 -0.71 20.47 -4.02
CA GLN A 57 -1.36 21.64 -3.40
C GLN A 57 -1.17 22.90 -4.27
N GLU A 58 0.01 23.02 -4.87
CA GLU A 58 0.34 24.05 -5.85
C GLU A 58 0.57 23.39 -7.21
N LYS A 59 0.17 24.07 -8.29
CA LYS A 59 0.29 23.53 -9.64
C LYS A 59 1.76 23.25 -9.97
N GLY A 60 2.10 21.99 -10.17
CA GLY A 60 3.45 21.54 -10.49
C GLY A 60 4.35 21.25 -9.28
N VAL A 61 3.87 21.44 -8.04
CA VAL A 61 4.64 21.12 -6.83
C VAL A 61 4.01 19.93 -6.11
N THR A 62 4.72 18.81 -6.11
CA THR A 62 4.32 17.59 -5.43
C THR A 62 4.65 17.66 -3.95
N LYS A 63 3.71 17.25 -3.11
CA LYS A 63 3.87 17.09 -1.66
C LYS A 63 3.49 15.67 -1.25
N LEU A 64 4.37 15.05 -0.45
CA LEU A 64 4.20 13.71 0.10
C LEU A 64 3.50 13.78 1.47
N LEU A 65 2.57 12.86 1.70
CA LEU A 65 1.94 12.58 2.98
C LEU A 65 2.26 11.14 3.35
N GLU A 66 2.69 10.91 4.58
CA GLU A 66 3.07 9.58 5.06
C GLU A 66 2.03 9.10 6.07
N LEU A 67 1.61 7.85 5.94
CA LEU A 67 0.71 7.20 6.88
C LEU A 67 1.23 5.79 7.18
N ASN A 68 1.49 5.53 8.46
CA ASN A 68 1.81 4.19 8.94
C ASN A 68 0.51 3.45 9.26
N VAL A 69 0.12 2.52 8.38
CA VAL A 69 -1.13 1.78 8.49
C VAL A 69 -1.05 0.79 9.65
N ALA A 70 0.07 0.09 9.79
CA ALA A 70 0.28 -0.86 10.87
C ALA A 70 0.20 -0.22 12.27
N GLU A 71 0.71 1.01 12.41
CA GLU A 71 0.59 1.77 13.66
C GLU A 71 -0.84 2.26 13.92
N LEU A 72 -1.53 2.72 12.86
CA LEU A 72 -2.92 3.17 12.95
C LEU A 72 -3.85 2.03 13.36
N GLU A 73 -3.73 0.86 12.75
CA GLU A 73 -4.51 -0.34 13.11
C GLU A 73 -4.34 -0.68 14.59
N LYS A 74 -3.10 -0.68 15.08
CA LYS A 74 -2.80 -0.95 16.49
C LYS A 74 -3.43 0.07 17.43
N ALA A 75 -3.40 1.36 17.07
CA ALA A 75 -3.99 2.44 17.86
C ALA A 75 -5.53 2.39 17.91
N LEU A 76 -6.16 1.99 16.81
CA LEU A 76 -7.62 1.81 16.73
C LEU A 76 -8.07 0.62 17.59
N LEU A 77 -7.33 -0.49 17.57
CA LEU A 77 -7.60 -1.66 18.39
C LEU A 77 -7.44 -1.39 19.90
N THR A 78 -6.56 -0.46 20.30
CA THR A 78 -6.36 -0.12 21.73
C THR A 78 -7.36 0.89 22.28
N LYS A 79 -7.99 1.72 21.43
CA LYS A 79 -9.01 2.70 21.85
C LYS A 79 -10.44 2.15 21.86
N GLY A 80 -10.65 0.95 21.30
CA GLY A 80 -11.95 0.27 21.24
C GLY A 80 -12.23 -0.71 22.39
N ALA A 81 -11.41 -0.72 23.44
CA ALA A 81 -11.57 -1.55 24.64
C ALA A 81 -11.91 -0.71 25.88
#